data_AF-A0A366DJ75-F1
#
_entry.id   AF-A0A366DJ75-F1
#
_cell.length_a   1.000
_cell.length_b   1.000
_cell.length_c   1.000
_cell.angle_alpha   90.00
_cell.angle_beta   90.00
_cell.angle_gamma   90.00
#
_symmetry.space_group_name_H-M   'P 1'
#
loop_
_entity.id
_entity.type
_entity.pdbx_description
1 polymer ?
#
loop_
_entity_poly.entity_id
_entity_poly.type
_entity_poly.pdbx_seq_one_letter_code
_entity_poly.pdbx_strand_id
1 'polypeptide(L)'
;MTHVYDPYAAKPVKPAKSIKSKAPVKKAVKAQPKVKAKAVAEPEFYPAHPLADLFPMIEEAERIMLADDIAAHGQHEPILLLEGMVLDGRNRQWACLHAGVKPVYAQFTGSDPLNFVLSKNLHRRHLTESQRALVAASIVDWERGVNQSTGGAANLPTRTAATKLSISERAVTAARRVRDHGAQELIDAIRAGKVSIHAGEALSELHHAEQCKVLRQEQKQIVAKAKEIRAEKQRVRHAVRLTHMAIVADQGSSTAPNMLAGTYPVIYADPPWKFGVHSEVTGREKSAENHYPTMDTDEICALFEKIGNPVSKDAVLFLWATNPMLPQALQVMQAWGFTYVHHWIWDKQVAGTGYWGRDRHELLLIGRRGDVAAPLMGTQPETVYCEKKTRHSAKPAYFAEQIEKFYPEIPKLEMFCREPRAGWDAWGYEAGGASC
;
A
#
# COMPACT_ATOMS: atom_id res chain seq x y z
N MET A 1 -46.31 23.88 14.47
CA MET A 1 -44.93 24.37 14.65
C MET A 1 -44.18 23.31 15.45
N THR A 2 -43.38 22.50 14.76
CA THR A 2 -42.62 21.38 15.31
C THR A 2 -41.28 21.88 15.85
N HIS A 3 -40.96 21.52 17.10
CA HIS A 3 -39.69 21.83 17.74
C HIS A 3 -38.55 20.99 17.13
N VAL A 4 -37.50 21.66 16.67
CA VAL A 4 -36.24 21.06 16.22
C VAL A 4 -35.35 20.83 17.46
N TYR A 5 -34.84 19.61 17.60
CA TYR A 5 -33.88 19.21 18.63
C TYR A 5 -32.46 19.56 18.16
N ASP A 6 -31.72 20.37 18.93
CA ASP A 6 -30.31 20.71 18.69
C ASP A 6 -29.40 19.85 19.58
N PRO A 7 -28.61 18.92 19.00
CA PRO A 7 -27.73 18.02 19.76
C PRO A 7 -26.40 18.66 20.23
N TYR A 8 -26.17 19.97 20.05
CA TYR A 8 -24.88 20.62 20.38
C TYR A 8 -24.92 21.68 21.49
N ALA A 9 -25.98 21.74 22.30
CA ALA A 9 -26.02 22.64 23.46
C ALA A 9 -24.96 22.27 24.52
N ALA A 10 -23.85 23.02 24.55
CA ALA A 10 -22.74 22.84 25.48
C ALA A 10 -23.18 23.06 26.94
N LYS A 11 -22.83 22.11 27.83
CA LYS A 11 -23.09 22.20 29.28
C LYS A 11 -22.08 23.13 29.97
N PRO A 12 -22.49 23.92 30.97
CA PRO A 12 -21.59 24.84 31.68
C PRO A 12 -20.63 24.06 32.60
N VAL A 13 -19.34 24.41 32.50
CA VAL A 13 -18.25 23.86 33.34
C VAL A 13 -18.21 24.60 34.68
N LYS A 14 -18.21 23.84 35.79
CA LYS A 14 -18.11 24.38 37.16
C LYS A 14 -16.69 24.90 37.46
N PRO A 15 -16.51 25.97 38.25
CA PRO A 15 -15.19 26.50 38.56
C PRO A 15 -14.44 25.61 39.57
N ALA A 16 -13.13 25.42 39.33
CA ALA A 16 -12.24 24.66 40.20
C ALA A 16 -11.89 25.45 41.48
N LYS A 17 -11.84 24.74 42.61
CA LYS A 17 -11.49 25.29 43.94
C LYS A 17 -10.02 25.66 44.04
N SER A 18 -9.74 26.81 44.63
CA SER A 18 -8.40 27.35 44.93
C SER A 18 -7.64 26.46 45.92
N ILE A 19 -6.42 26.06 45.58
CA ILE A 19 -5.47 25.43 46.50
C ILE A 19 -4.50 26.50 47.00
N LYS A 20 -4.44 26.68 48.32
CA LYS A 20 -3.59 27.67 49.02
C LYS A 20 -2.11 27.32 48.92
N SER A 21 -1.29 28.34 48.69
CA SER A 21 0.18 28.31 48.70
C SER A 21 0.74 27.96 50.09
N LYS A 22 1.72 27.05 50.15
CA LYS A 22 2.66 26.92 51.28
C LYS A 22 4.05 27.37 50.84
N ALA A 23 4.68 28.19 51.69
CA ALA A 23 6.00 28.79 51.50
C ALA A 23 7.14 27.75 51.44
N PRO A 24 8.28 28.06 50.80
CA PRO A 24 9.40 27.13 50.68
C PRO A 24 10.28 27.11 51.93
N VAL A 25 10.61 25.90 52.39
CA VAL A 25 11.59 25.64 53.45
C VAL A 25 12.99 25.64 52.85
N LYS A 26 13.86 26.55 53.31
CA LYS A 26 15.29 26.56 52.98
C LYS A 26 15.99 25.34 53.62
N LYS A 27 16.62 24.48 52.81
CA LYS A 27 17.60 23.48 53.29
C LYS A 27 18.99 23.81 52.75
N ALA A 28 19.97 23.76 53.65
CA ALA A 28 21.36 24.13 53.45
C ALA A 28 22.08 23.22 52.43
N VAL A 29 22.92 23.85 51.61
CA VAL A 29 23.84 23.22 50.67
C VAL A 29 25.03 22.65 51.44
N LYS A 30 25.26 21.33 51.36
CA LYS A 30 26.53 20.71 51.74
C LYS A 30 27.45 20.68 50.53
N ALA A 31 28.68 21.20 50.69
CA ALA A 31 29.72 21.19 49.69
C ALA A 31 30.18 19.76 49.35
N GLN A 32 30.32 19.47 48.06
CA GLN A 32 30.94 18.24 47.54
C GLN A 32 32.46 18.43 47.38
N PRO A 33 33.28 17.35 47.48
CA PRO A 33 34.72 17.45 47.47
C PRO A 33 35.25 17.69 46.04
N LYS A 34 36.25 18.58 45.93
CA LYS A 34 36.99 18.85 44.69
C LYS A 34 37.82 17.63 44.29
N VAL A 35 37.40 16.91 43.26
CA VAL A 35 38.25 15.93 42.57
C VAL A 35 39.04 16.67 41.49
N LYS A 36 40.38 16.62 41.57
CA LYS A 36 41.27 17.13 40.52
C LYS A 36 41.21 16.20 39.31
N ALA A 37 40.56 16.62 38.23
CA ALA A 37 40.63 15.95 36.93
C ALA A 37 41.70 16.64 36.06
N LYS A 38 42.67 15.86 35.58
CA LYS A 38 43.66 16.27 34.57
C LYS A 38 42.92 16.63 33.28
N ALA A 39 43.18 17.81 32.72
CA ALA A 39 42.64 18.22 31.43
C ALA A 39 43.20 17.32 30.32
N VAL A 40 42.32 16.55 29.68
CA VAL A 40 42.59 15.93 28.38
C VAL A 40 42.05 16.91 27.34
N ALA A 41 42.88 17.31 26.38
CA ALA A 41 42.47 18.23 25.32
C ALA A 41 41.34 17.58 24.51
N GLU A 42 40.15 18.17 24.56
CA GLU A 42 39.03 17.77 23.71
C GLU A 42 39.41 18.05 22.24
N PRO A 43 39.19 17.12 21.30
CA PRO A 43 39.49 17.34 19.90
C PRO A 43 38.69 18.52 19.34
N GLU A 44 39.33 19.36 18.53
CA GLU A 44 38.68 20.53 17.91
C GLU A 44 37.56 20.16 16.93
N PHE A 45 37.53 18.89 16.49
CA PHE A 45 36.59 18.36 15.51
C PHE A 45 36.15 16.94 15.87
N TYR A 46 34.85 16.68 15.80
CA TYR A 46 34.28 15.33 15.93
C TYR A 46 33.71 14.84 14.58
N PRO A 47 33.90 13.56 14.23
CA PRO A 47 33.29 12.99 13.02
C PRO A 47 31.77 12.91 13.15
N ALA A 48 31.07 12.90 12.01
CA ALA A 48 29.62 12.74 11.97
C ALA A 48 29.20 11.32 12.37
N HIS A 49 28.13 11.21 13.16
CA HIS A 49 27.50 9.92 13.45
C HIS A 49 26.74 9.42 12.20
N PRO A 50 26.71 8.12 11.87
CA PRO A 50 25.98 7.60 10.70
C PRO A 50 24.50 8.02 10.64
N LEU A 51 23.84 8.13 11.80
CA LEU A 51 22.47 8.65 11.93
C LEU A 51 22.33 10.14 11.56
N ALA A 52 23.36 10.94 11.81
CA ALA A 52 23.37 12.35 11.43
C ALA A 52 23.53 12.49 9.91
N ASP A 53 24.32 11.62 9.28
CA ASP A 53 24.54 11.57 7.82
C ASP A 53 23.33 11.13 7.00
N LEU A 54 22.26 10.67 7.65
CA LEU A 54 20.97 10.45 7.01
C LEU A 54 20.42 11.74 6.38
N PHE A 55 20.77 12.89 6.94
CA PHE A 55 20.31 14.19 6.47
C PHE A 55 21.44 14.93 5.73
N PRO A 56 21.17 15.66 4.64
CA PRO A 56 22.19 16.48 4.00
C PRO A 56 22.55 17.70 4.87
N MET A 57 23.74 18.27 4.64
CA MET A 57 24.07 19.62 5.14
C MET A 57 23.17 20.66 4.46
N ILE A 58 22.86 21.77 5.13
CA ILE A 58 22.11 22.87 4.50
C ILE A 58 22.96 23.52 3.40
N GLU A 59 22.35 24.29 2.49
CA GLU A 59 23.08 24.93 1.39
C GLU A 59 24.20 25.84 1.88
N GLU A 60 25.24 26.02 1.07
CA GLU A 60 26.43 26.77 1.46
C GLU A 60 26.12 28.21 1.87
N ALA A 61 25.24 28.89 1.14
CA ALA A 61 24.80 30.25 1.48
C ALA A 61 24.13 30.30 2.87
N GLU A 62 23.26 29.34 3.20
CA GLU A 62 22.61 29.26 4.52
C GLU A 62 23.61 28.90 5.63
N ARG A 63 24.61 28.07 5.34
CA ARG A 63 25.68 27.75 6.30
C ARG A 63 26.54 28.96 6.62
N ILE A 64 26.85 29.79 5.61
CA ILE A 64 27.60 31.04 5.80
C ILE A 64 26.78 32.00 6.66
N MET A 65 25.49 32.18 6.38
CA MET A 65 24.60 33.00 7.23
C MET A 65 24.57 32.50 8.69
N LEU A 66 24.58 31.18 8.90
CA LEU A 66 24.66 30.59 10.23
C LEU A 66 26.03 30.87 10.91
N ALA A 67 27.11 30.89 10.14
CA ALA A 67 28.44 31.24 10.67
C ALA A 67 28.51 32.72 11.07
N ASP A 68 27.96 33.63 10.26
CA ASP A 68 27.88 35.06 10.58
C ASP A 68 27.05 35.31 11.85
N ASP A 69 25.92 34.61 12.00
CA ASP A 69 25.09 34.69 13.21
C ASP A 69 25.83 34.17 14.45
N ILE A 70 26.54 33.05 14.34
CA ILE A 70 27.36 32.51 15.44
C ILE A 70 28.54 33.42 15.77
N ALA A 71 29.12 34.12 14.80
CA ALA A 71 30.17 35.11 15.04
C ALA A 71 29.64 36.30 15.85
N ALA A 72 28.41 36.75 15.55
CA ALA A 72 27.79 37.91 16.20
C ALA A 72 27.21 37.59 17.60
N HIS A 73 26.58 36.41 17.76
CA HIS A 73 25.77 36.08 18.94
C HIS A 73 26.27 34.89 19.73
N GLY A 74 27.27 34.16 19.20
CA GLY A 74 27.76 32.92 19.78
C GLY A 74 26.85 31.72 19.52
N GLN A 75 27.30 30.54 19.95
CA GLN A 75 26.52 29.31 19.79
C GLN A 75 25.42 29.20 20.86
N HIS A 76 24.16 29.21 20.45
CA HIS A 76 23.02 29.08 21.37
C HIS A 76 22.68 27.64 21.77
N GLU A 77 22.72 26.70 20.84
CA GLU A 77 22.45 25.27 21.09
C GLU A 77 23.74 24.44 21.00
N PRO A 78 24.04 23.59 22.00
CA PRO A 78 25.23 22.73 21.94
C PRO A 78 25.17 21.75 20.76
N ILE A 79 26.33 21.29 20.31
CA ILE A 79 26.47 20.18 19.36
C ILE A 79 26.38 18.88 20.17
N LEU A 80 25.44 18.01 19.81
CA LEU A 80 25.19 16.80 20.57
C LEU A 80 26.07 15.67 20.09
N LEU A 81 26.80 15.05 21.01
CA LEU A 81 27.67 13.91 20.77
C LEU A 81 26.99 12.61 21.23
N LEU A 82 27.17 11.55 20.45
CA LEU A 82 26.86 10.17 20.82
C LEU A 82 28.07 9.32 20.47
N GLU A 83 28.60 8.58 21.44
CA GLU A 83 29.77 7.70 21.23
C GLU A 83 30.99 8.42 20.64
N GLY A 84 31.19 9.70 20.99
CA GLY A 84 32.29 10.52 20.45
C GLY A 84 32.10 10.94 18.99
N MET A 85 30.88 10.88 18.46
CA MET A 85 30.51 11.36 17.12
C MET A 85 29.37 12.37 17.19
N VAL A 86 29.26 13.27 16.22
CA VAL A 86 28.20 14.29 16.16
C VAL A 86 26.87 13.65 15.79
N LEU A 87 25.92 13.61 16.72
CA LEU A 87 24.55 13.12 16.54
C LEU A 87 23.62 14.22 15.99
N ASP A 88 23.72 15.46 16.49
CA ASP A 88 23.01 16.64 15.96
C ASP A 88 23.88 17.88 16.05
N GLY A 89 23.81 18.74 15.03
CA GLY A 89 24.56 20.00 14.98
C GLY A 89 25.76 20.02 14.03
N ARG A 90 25.82 19.15 13.02
CA ARG A 90 26.90 19.17 12.00
C ARG A 90 27.06 20.55 11.33
N ASN A 91 25.95 21.20 10.95
CA ASN A 91 25.98 22.56 10.42
C ASN A 91 26.51 23.59 11.44
N ARG A 92 26.21 23.41 12.74
CA ARG A 92 26.73 24.27 13.82
C ARG A 92 28.22 24.05 14.06
N GLN A 93 28.68 22.80 14.07
CA GLN A 93 30.12 22.49 14.16
C GLN A 93 30.88 23.15 13.02
N TRP A 94 30.38 23.03 11.78
CA TRP A 94 30.98 23.69 10.63
C TRP A 94 30.99 25.22 10.79
N ALA A 95 29.86 25.80 11.17
CA ALA A 95 29.71 27.25 11.30
C ALA A 95 30.58 27.85 12.43
N CYS A 96 30.68 27.18 13.58
CA CYS A 96 31.59 27.59 14.66
C CYS A 96 33.05 27.59 14.20
N LEU A 97 33.48 26.53 13.52
CA LEU A 97 34.85 26.42 12.99
C LEU A 97 35.13 27.48 11.93
N HIS A 98 34.17 27.76 11.05
CA HIS A 98 34.28 28.80 10.03
C HIS A 98 34.37 30.21 10.64
N ALA A 99 33.59 30.49 11.69
CA ALA A 99 33.58 31.76 12.41
C ALA A 99 34.75 31.94 13.39
N GLY A 100 35.61 30.93 13.59
CA GLY A 100 36.66 30.95 14.60
C GLY A 100 36.15 30.92 16.06
N VAL A 101 34.89 30.51 16.26
CA VAL A 101 34.25 30.40 17.58
C VAL A 101 34.45 28.99 18.11
N LYS A 102 34.94 28.86 19.35
CA LYS A 102 35.13 27.54 19.98
C LYS A 102 33.78 26.82 20.13
N PRO A 103 33.57 25.64 19.51
CA PRO A 103 32.29 24.94 19.60
C PRO A 103 32.03 24.41 21.01
N VAL A 104 30.77 24.49 21.44
CA VAL A 104 30.24 23.93 22.68
C VAL A 104 29.56 22.60 22.38
N TYR A 105 30.01 21.55 23.04
CA TYR A 105 29.50 20.18 22.90
C TYR A 105 28.72 19.74 24.14
N ALA A 106 27.77 18.83 23.96
CA ALA A 106 27.08 18.13 25.05
C ALA A 106 26.84 16.66 24.68
N GLN A 107 26.88 15.76 25.67
CA GLN A 107 26.60 14.34 25.46
C GLN A 107 25.08 14.11 25.35
N PHE A 108 24.66 13.31 24.38
CA PHE A 108 23.27 12.89 24.24
C PHE A 108 22.92 11.85 25.32
N THR A 109 21.87 12.10 26.09
CA THR A 109 21.43 11.24 27.21
C THR A 109 20.11 10.52 26.96
N GLY A 110 19.52 10.64 25.76
CA GLY A 110 18.26 9.99 25.42
C GLY A 110 18.41 8.50 25.14
N SER A 111 17.34 7.73 25.31
CA SER A 111 17.31 6.28 25.08
C SER A 111 17.10 5.87 23.62
N ASP A 112 16.68 6.80 22.75
CA ASP A 112 16.41 6.55 21.34
C ASP A 112 17.05 7.63 20.45
N PRO A 113 18.33 7.45 20.06
CA PRO A 113 19.03 8.38 19.19
C PRO A 113 18.38 8.54 17.81
N LEU A 114 17.82 7.48 17.23
CA LEU A 114 17.24 7.50 15.89
C LEU A 114 15.99 8.38 15.87
N ASN A 115 15.02 8.12 16.75
CA ASN A 115 13.81 8.95 16.81
C ASN A 115 14.11 10.40 17.20
N PHE A 116 15.15 10.63 18.01
CA PHE A 116 15.60 11.99 18.31
C PHE A 116 16.07 12.74 17.05
N VAL A 117 16.99 12.16 16.27
CA VAL A 117 17.48 12.78 15.03
C VAL A 117 16.34 12.95 14.03
N LEU A 118 15.47 11.94 13.88
CA LEU A 118 14.30 12.03 13.01
C LEU A 118 13.39 13.19 13.42
N SER A 119 12.97 13.28 14.68
CA SER A 119 12.09 14.35 15.18
C SER A 119 12.70 15.74 14.99
N LYS A 120 13.98 15.91 15.35
CA LYS A 120 14.68 17.19 15.22
C LYS A 120 14.83 17.66 13.78
N ASN A 121 14.97 16.73 12.82
CA ASN A 121 15.18 17.06 11.41
C ASN A 121 13.87 17.01 10.59
N LEU A 122 12.84 16.24 10.98
CA LEU A 122 11.53 16.24 10.31
C LEU A 122 10.86 17.62 10.40
N HIS A 123 10.97 18.28 11.57
CA HIS A 123 10.31 19.56 11.85
C HIS A 123 11.12 20.78 11.40
N ARG A 124 12.40 20.63 11.07
CA ARG A 124 13.32 21.77 10.85
C ARG A 124 13.26 22.43 9.47
N ARG A 125 12.44 21.93 8.52
CA ARG A 125 11.98 22.51 7.21
C ARG A 125 12.24 21.57 6.00
N HIS A 126 11.19 21.42 5.18
CA HIS A 126 11.15 21.04 3.76
C HIS A 126 11.97 19.85 3.21
N LEU A 127 11.99 18.68 3.86
CA LEU A 127 12.39 17.46 3.13
C LEU A 127 11.29 17.04 2.15
N THR A 128 11.65 16.90 0.87
CA THR A 128 10.80 16.33 -0.17
C THR A 128 10.50 14.84 0.13
N GLU A 129 9.40 14.32 -0.41
CA GLU A 129 9.07 12.89 -0.29
C GLU A 129 10.23 11.98 -0.73
N SER A 130 10.98 12.41 -1.75
CA SER A 130 12.11 11.64 -2.29
C SER A 130 13.29 11.57 -1.32
N GLN A 131 13.61 12.67 -0.64
CA GLN A 131 14.63 12.69 0.40
C GLN A 131 14.20 11.85 1.61
N ARG A 132 12.94 11.97 2.05
CA ARG A 132 12.39 11.11 3.11
C ARG A 132 12.45 9.63 2.75
N ALA A 133 12.22 9.28 1.48
CA ALA A 133 12.31 7.90 1.01
C ALA A 133 13.73 7.32 1.14
N LEU A 134 14.77 8.11 0.85
CA LEU A 134 16.16 7.68 1.05
C LEU A 134 16.46 7.44 2.55
N VAL A 135 15.99 8.32 3.43
CA VAL A 135 16.13 8.14 4.89
C VAL A 135 15.40 6.86 5.35
N ALA A 136 14.19 6.60 4.86
CA ALA A 136 13.47 5.36 5.18
C ALA A 136 14.23 4.10 4.76
N ALA A 137 14.85 4.11 3.57
CA ALA A 137 15.65 2.98 3.11
C ALA A 137 16.83 2.70 4.05
N SER A 138 17.50 3.73 4.56
CA SER A 138 18.58 3.59 5.54
C SER A 138 18.09 3.12 6.91
N ILE A 139 16.90 3.55 7.37
CA ILE A 139 16.29 3.06 8.62
C ILE A 139 16.04 1.55 8.54
N VAL A 140 15.49 1.08 7.43
CA VAL A 140 15.18 -0.35 7.23
C VAL A 140 16.44 -1.21 7.36
N ASP A 141 17.56 -0.75 6.82
CA ASP A 141 18.83 -1.46 6.90
C ASP A 141 19.43 -1.42 8.31
N TRP A 142 19.35 -0.27 8.99
CA TRP A 142 19.77 -0.16 10.39
C TRP A 142 18.98 -1.10 11.30
N GLU A 143 17.65 -1.10 11.19
CA GLU A 143 16.78 -1.99 11.97
C GLU A 143 17.06 -3.47 11.63
N ARG A 144 17.44 -3.82 10.39
CA ARG A 144 17.88 -5.17 10.02
C ARG A 144 19.26 -5.53 10.58
N GLY A 145 20.21 -4.60 10.57
CA GLY A 145 21.54 -4.78 11.13
C GLY A 145 21.53 -5.01 12.64
N VAL A 146 20.66 -4.32 13.36
CA VAL A 146 20.44 -4.50 14.80
C VAL A 146 19.69 -5.79 15.12
N ASN A 147 18.80 -6.26 14.23
CA ASN A 147 17.93 -7.42 14.45
C ASN A 147 18.32 -8.68 13.66
N GLN A 148 19.61 -8.92 13.38
CA GLN A 148 20.06 -10.14 12.68
C GLN A 148 19.63 -11.46 13.38
N SER A 149 19.19 -11.39 14.64
CA SER A 149 18.77 -12.53 15.47
C SER A 149 17.28 -12.87 15.45
N THR A 150 16.41 -12.08 14.80
CA THR A 150 14.95 -12.36 14.80
C THR A 150 14.36 -12.36 13.38
N GLY A 151 13.93 -13.54 12.94
CA GLY A 151 13.31 -13.79 11.63
C GLY A 151 11.92 -13.17 11.48
N GLY A 152 11.83 -11.85 11.50
CA GLY A 152 10.61 -11.11 11.21
C GLY A 152 10.29 -11.07 9.70
N ALA A 153 9.00 -10.99 9.36
CA ALA A 153 8.54 -10.89 7.98
C ALA A 153 9.24 -9.72 7.23
N ALA A 154 9.81 -10.00 6.05
CA ALA A 154 10.66 -9.09 5.27
C ALA A 154 10.05 -7.69 4.99
N ASN A 155 8.72 -7.55 5.10
CA ASN A 155 7.95 -6.33 4.80
C ASN A 155 7.66 -5.45 6.03
N LEU A 156 7.74 -5.97 7.26
CA LEU A 156 7.41 -5.22 8.47
C LEU A 156 8.33 -4.00 8.69
N PRO A 157 9.66 -4.09 8.47
CA PRO A 157 10.55 -2.93 8.59
C PRO A 157 10.22 -1.82 7.57
N THR A 158 9.87 -2.19 6.35
CA THR A 158 9.52 -1.24 5.27
C THR A 158 8.28 -0.43 5.61
N ARG A 159 7.22 -1.08 6.12
CA ARG A 159 5.97 -0.43 6.51
C ARG A 159 6.15 0.50 7.71
N THR A 160 6.95 0.07 8.68
CA THR A 160 7.28 0.88 9.87
C THR A 160 8.05 2.14 9.47
N ALA A 161 9.08 2.02 8.63
CA ALA A 161 9.85 3.15 8.13
C ALA A 161 8.99 4.12 7.28
N ALA A 162 8.13 3.59 6.42
CA ALA A 162 7.18 4.38 5.62
C ALA A 162 6.24 5.22 6.50
N THR A 163 5.70 4.60 7.56
CA THR A 163 4.81 5.26 8.53
C THR A 163 5.55 6.35 9.31
N LYS A 164 6.75 6.05 9.83
CA LYS A 164 7.58 7.00 10.60
C LYS A 164 7.89 8.28 9.80
N LEU A 165 8.11 8.16 8.49
CA LEU A 165 8.44 9.29 7.62
C LEU A 165 7.28 9.84 6.79
N SER A 166 6.06 9.35 7.03
CA SER A 166 4.85 9.77 6.30
C SER A 166 5.03 9.70 4.77
N ILE A 167 5.43 8.52 4.28
CA ILE A 167 5.62 8.23 2.84
C ILE A 167 5.01 6.86 2.49
N SER A 168 4.88 6.57 1.20
CA SER A 168 4.38 5.27 0.74
C SER A 168 5.44 4.16 0.85
N GLU A 169 5.02 2.92 1.09
CA GLU A 169 5.91 1.74 1.04
C GLU A 169 6.60 1.58 -0.33
N ARG A 170 5.92 2.02 -1.40
CA ARG A 170 6.47 2.06 -2.76
C ARG A 170 7.64 3.02 -2.88
N ALA A 171 7.58 4.18 -2.23
CA ALA A 171 8.69 5.13 -2.19
C ALA A 171 9.90 4.54 -1.47
N VAL A 172 9.69 3.82 -0.35
CA VAL A 172 10.78 3.13 0.37
C VAL A 172 11.43 2.04 -0.49
N THR A 173 10.62 1.26 -1.20
CA THR A 173 11.12 0.22 -2.10
C THR A 173 11.91 0.80 -3.28
N ALA A 174 11.41 1.90 -3.87
CA ALA A 174 12.11 2.63 -4.91
C ALA A 174 13.46 3.17 -4.40
N ALA A 175 13.49 3.75 -3.21
CA ALA A 175 14.70 4.26 -2.57
C ALA A 175 15.75 3.17 -2.31
N ARG A 176 15.32 1.99 -1.84
CA ARG A 176 16.23 0.83 -1.68
C ARG A 176 16.86 0.43 -3.01
N ARG A 177 16.05 0.35 -4.08
CA ARG A 177 16.57 -0.01 -5.41
C ARG A 177 17.59 1.00 -5.92
N VAL A 178 17.32 2.30 -5.76
CA VAL A 178 18.25 3.37 -6.13
C VAL A 178 19.54 3.29 -5.33
N ARG A 179 19.47 3.00 -4.03
CA ARG A 179 20.67 2.82 -3.22
C ARG A 179 21.49 1.61 -3.67
N ASP A 180 20.84 0.50 -3.98
CA ASP A 180 21.52 -0.76 -4.31
C ASP A 180 22.12 -0.77 -5.73
N HIS A 181 21.56 -0.02 -6.69
CA HIS A 181 21.96 -0.04 -8.11
C HIS A 181 22.27 1.34 -8.71
N GLY A 182 22.13 2.41 -7.94
CA GLY A 182 22.39 3.77 -8.37
C GLY A 182 23.84 4.17 -8.16
N ALA A 183 24.38 4.92 -9.11
CA ALA A 183 25.64 5.63 -8.93
C ALA A 183 25.51 6.69 -7.82
N GLN A 184 26.63 7.05 -7.18
CA GLN A 184 26.64 8.04 -6.10
C GLN A 184 26.06 9.38 -6.55
N GLU A 185 26.35 9.78 -7.79
CA GLU A 185 25.81 10.98 -8.43
C GLU A 185 24.29 10.96 -8.58
N LEU A 186 23.69 9.78 -8.75
CA LEU A 186 22.23 9.64 -8.82
C LEU A 186 21.60 9.87 -7.45
N ILE A 187 22.21 9.30 -6.40
CA ILE A 187 21.77 9.49 -5.02
C ILE A 187 21.88 10.97 -4.63
N ASP A 188 23.00 11.61 -4.98
CA ASP A 188 23.24 13.02 -4.69
C ASP A 188 22.30 13.94 -5.47
N ALA A 189 21.98 13.61 -6.73
CA ALA A 189 20.98 14.33 -7.50
C ALA A 189 19.56 14.25 -6.87
N ILE A 190 19.21 13.13 -6.21
CA ILE A 190 17.94 13.02 -5.47
C ILE A 190 18.00 13.83 -4.17
N ARG A 191 19.13 13.79 -3.46
CA ARG A 191 19.34 14.59 -2.24
C ARG A 191 19.28 16.08 -2.52
N ALA A 192 19.80 16.53 -3.66
CA ALA A 192 19.71 17.92 -4.12
C ALA A 192 18.31 18.31 -4.64
N GLY A 193 17.34 17.38 -4.65
CA GLY A 193 16.00 17.64 -5.19
C GLY A 193 15.94 17.75 -6.73
N LYS A 194 17.08 17.56 -7.42
CA LYS A 194 17.13 17.51 -8.89
C LYS A 194 16.34 16.31 -9.40
N VAL A 195 16.44 15.13 -8.80
CA VAL A 195 15.77 13.91 -9.29
C VAL A 195 14.75 13.39 -8.29
N SER A 196 13.52 13.07 -8.74
CA SER A 196 12.54 12.38 -7.89
C SER A 196 12.93 10.92 -7.65
N ILE A 197 12.52 10.34 -6.53
CA ILE A 197 12.86 8.96 -6.16
C ILE A 197 12.43 7.94 -7.21
N HIS A 198 11.25 8.12 -7.81
CA HIS A 198 10.78 7.25 -8.87
C HIS A 198 11.57 7.43 -10.17
N ALA A 199 12.05 8.66 -10.46
CA ALA A 199 12.89 8.89 -11.65
C ALA A 199 14.26 8.24 -11.45
N GLY A 200 14.81 8.35 -10.23
CA GLY A 200 15.97 7.61 -9.80
C GLY A 200 15.78 6.10 -9.96
N GLU A 201 14.65 5.54 -9.52
CA GLU A 201 14.38 4.10 -9.63
C GLU A 201 14.47 3.61 -11.09
N ALA A 202 13.93 4.38 -12.03
CA ALA A 202 14.03 4.05 -13.45
C ALA A 202 15.47 4.17 -13.96
N LEU A 203 16.18 5.24 -13.60
CA LEU A 203 17.57 5.45 -14.02
C LEU A 203 18.54 4.41 -13.43
N SER A 204 18.25 3.88 -12.24
CA SER A 204 19.06 2.83 -11.61
C SER A 204 19.08 1.50 -12.37
N GLU A 205 18.28 1.37 -13.44
CA GLU A 205 18.33 0.21 -14.34
C GLU A 205 19.43 0.33 -15.41
N LEU A 206 19.94 1.54 -15.65
CA LEU A 206 21.07 1.76 -16.56
C LEU A 206 22.39 1.42 -15.86
N HIS A 207 23.43 1.16 -16.65
CA HIS A 207 24.79 1.06 -16.09
C HIS A 207 25.24 2.41 -15.51
N HIS A 208 26.10 2.39 -14.48
CA HIS A 208 26.55 3.60 -13.77
C HIS A 208 27.08 4.69 -14.71
N ALA A 209 27.87 4.33 -15.73
CA ALA A 209 28.40 5.29 -16.70
C ALA A 209 27.28 6.04 -17.47
N GLU A 210 26.20 5.35 -17.80
CA GLU A 210 25.04 5.94 -18.48
C GLU A 210 24.18 6.77 -17.53
N GLN A 211 24.03 6.34 -16.27
CA GLN A 211 23.38 7.15 -15.23
C GLN A 211 24.06 8.51 -15.11
N CYS A 212 25.39 8.55 -14.98
CA CYS A 212 26.15 9.79 -14.89
C CYS A 212 26.01 10.64 -16.16
N LYS A 213 25.98 10.01 -17.34
CA LYS A 213 25.76 10.72 -18.62
C LYS A 213 24.40 11.42 -18.66
N VAL A 214 23.33 10.74 -18.23
CA VAL A 214 21.98 11.32 -18.18
C VAL A 214 21.91 12.45 -17.16
N LEU A 215 22.51 12.28 -15.97
CA LEU A 215 22.47 13.28 -14.89
C LEU A 215 23.17 14.61 -15.21
N ARG A 216 24.11 14.62 -16.15
CA ARG A 216 24.76 15.83 -16.68
C ARG A 216 23.84 16.67 -17.56
N GLN A 217 22.73 16.12 -18.01
CA GLN A 217 21.76 16.83 -18.83
C GLN A 217 20.87 17.76 -17.99
N GLU A 218 20.08 18.57 -18.69
CA GLU A 218 19.04 19.39 -18.10
C GLU A 218 17.94 18.54 -17.45
N GLN A 219 17.28 19.12 -16.45
CA GLN A 219 16.25 18.47 -15.66
C GLN A 219 15.14 17.83 -16.51
N LYS A 220 14.70 18.54 -17.56
CA LYS A 220 13.65 18.05 -18.48
C LYS A 220 14.07 16.78 -19.21
N GLN A 221 15.34 16.66 -19.58
CA GLN A 221 15.88 15.51 -20.31
C GLN A 221 16.04 14.30 -19.40
N ILE A 222 16.48 14.51 -18.15
CA ILE A 222 16.55 13.45 -17.12
C ILE A 222 15.16 12.83 -16.90
N VAL A 223 14.14 13.69 -16.74
CA VAL A 223 12.76 13.24 -16.55
C VAL A 223 12.24 12.51 -17.79
N ALA A 224 12.54 13.00 -18.99
CA ALA A 224 12.15 12.34 -20.24
C ALA A 224 12.78 10.94 -20.37
N LYS A 225 14.09 10.80 -20.06
CA LYS A 225 14.76 9.50 -20.11
C LYS A 225 14.21 8.52 -19.10
N ALA A 226 13.95 8.98 -17.87
CA ALA A 226 13.30 8.16 -16.86
C ALA A 226 11.88 7.71 -17.30
N LYS A 227 11.13 8.55 -18.02
CA LYS A 227 9.82 8.21 -18.56
C LYS A 227 9.91 7.14 -19.67
N GLU A 228 10.89 7.25 -20.55
CA GLU A 228 11.17 6.27 -21.62
C GLU A 228 11.46 4.88 -21.04
N ILE A 229 12.36 4.80 -20.04
CA ILE A 229 12.72 3.53 -19.38
C ILE A 229 11.48 2.87 -18.73
N ARG A 230 10.65 3.67 -18.05
CA ARG A 230 9.42 3.16 -17.44
C ARG A 230 8.44 2.63 -18.49
N ALA A 231 8.27 3.34 -19.61
CA ALA A 231 7.38 2.93 -20.69
C ALA A 231 7.84 1.60 -21.32
N GLU A 232 9.13 1.45 -21.56
CA GLU A 232 9.69 0.21 -22.11
C GLU A 232 9.52 -0.96 -21.13
N LYS A 233 9.80 -0.74 -19.85
CA LYS A 233 9.57 -1.74 -18.79
C LYS A 233 8.10 -2.14 -18.68
N GLN A 234 7.20 -1.17 -18.81
CA GLN A 234 5.76 -1.42 -18.83
C GLN A 234 5.37 -2.29 -20.03
N ARG A 235 5.91 -2.00 -21.21
CA ARG A 235 5.70 -2.78 -22.44
C ARG A 235 6.18 -4.23 -22.30
N VAL A 236 7.40 -4.44 -21.80
CA VAL A 236 7.97 -5.78 -21.57
C VAL A 236 7.14 -6.55 -20.54
N ARG A 237 6.81 -5.93 -19.39
CA ARG A 237 5.94 -6.55 -18.37
C ARG A 237 4.57 -6.90 -18.92
N HIS A 238 4.03 -6.09 -19.82
CA HIS A 238 2.76 -6.35 -20.49
C HIS A 238 2.85 -7.57 -21.41
N ALA A 239 3.88 -7.65 -22.25
CA ALA A 239 4.10 -8.79 -23.14
C ALA A 239 4.27 -10.12 -22.36
N VAL A 240 5.15 -10.15 -21.36
CA VAL A 240 5.36 -11.34 -20.52
C VAL A 240 4.06 -11.78 -19.85
N ARG A 241 3.25 -10.82 -19.38
CA ARG A 241 1.96 -11.12 -18.76
C ARG A 241 0.97 -11.74 -19.74
N LEU A 242 0.84 -11.17 -20.94
CA LEU A 242 -0.04 -11.74 -21.97
C LEU A 242 0.36 -13.18 -22.31
N THR A 243 1.66 -13.47 -22.43
CA THR A 243 2.15 -14.83 -22.64
C THR A 243 1.78 -15.75 -21.48
N HIS A 244 1.98 -15.32 -20.24
CA HIS A 244 1.61 -16.12 -19.06
C HIS A 244 0.09 -16.38 -19.00
N MET A 245 -0.73 -15.37 -19.32
CA MET A 245 -2.19 -15.52 -19.36
C MET A 245 -2.64 -16.51 -20.45
N ALA A 246 -2.02 -16.46 -21.63
CA ALA A 246 -2.31 -17.39 -22.72
C ALA A 246 -1.99 -18.84 -22.31
N ILE A 247 -0.87 -19.05 -21.60
CA ILE A 247 -0.51 -20.37 -21.06
C ILE A 247 -1.54 -20.86 -20.02
N VAL A 248 -2.01 -19.99 -19.12
CA VAL A 248 -3.04 -20.34 -18.13
C VAL A 248 -4.37 -20.67 -18.82
N ALA A 249 -4.76 -19.93 -19.87
CA ALA A 249 -5.98 -20.19 -20.62
C ALA A 249 -5.92 -21.53 -21.39
N ASP A 250 -4.75 -21.85 -21.96
CA ASP A 250 -4.50 -23.11 -22.67
C ASP A 250 -4.55 -24.31 -21.70
N GLN A 251 -3.87 -24.20 -20.56
CA GLN A 251 -3.92 -25.21 -19.49
C GLN A 251 -5.33 -25.35 -18.91
N GLY A 252 -6.05 -24.25 -18.74
CA GLY A 252 -7.44 -24.23 -18.26
C GLY A 252 -8.41 -24.97 -19.18
N SER A 253 -8.28 -24.76 -20.50
CA SER A 253 -9.12 -25.43 -21.49
C SER A 253 -8.96 -26.96 -21.49
N SER A 254 -7.84 -27.48 -20.95
CA SER A 254 -7.56 -28.91 -20.85
C SER A 254 -8.17 -29.61 -19.62
N THR A 255 -8.58 -28.87 -18.59
CA THR A 255 -9.04 -29.42 -17.29
C THR A 255 -10.56 -29.31 -17.08
N ALA A 256 -11.26 -28.40 -17.75
CA ALA A 256 -12.71 -28.29 -17.64
C ALA A 256 -13.40 -29.39 -18.48
N PRO A 257 -14.38 -30.14 -17.94
CA PRO A 257 -15.09 -31.14 -18.72
C PRO A 257 -15.84 -30.47 -19.88
N ASN A 258 -15.61 -30.98 -21.10
CA ASN A 258 -16.20 -30.46 -22.34
C ASN A 258 -17.74 -30.51 -22.34
N MET A 259 -18.33 -31.47 -21.62
CA MET A 259 -19.79 -31.64 -21.50
C MET A 259 -20.12 -32.03 -20.06
N LEU A 260 -21.08 -31.35 -19.44
CA LEU A 260 -21.65 -31.78 -18.16
C LEU A 260 -22.74 -32.81 -18.43
N ALA A 261 -22.67 -33.96 -17.75
CA ALA A 261 -23.56 -35.10 -18.00
C ALA A 261 -24.98 -34.93 -17.40
N GLY A 262 -25.21 -33.91 -16.57
CA GLY A 262 -26.47 -33.69 -15.86
C GLY A 262 -26.96 -32.25 -15.91
N THR A 263 -28.22 -32.07 -15.53
CA THR A 263 -28.87 -30.75 -15.43
C THR A 263 -29.03 -30.34 -13.98
N TYR A 264 -28.76 -29.06 -13.68
CA TYR A 264 -28.82 -28.55 -12.32
C TYR A 264 -30.00 -27.59 -12.10
N PRO A 265 -30.79 -27.79 -11.04
CA PRO A 265 -31.81 -26.83 -10.61
C PRO A 265 -31.24 -25.61 -9.87
N VAL A 266 -29.99 -25.66 -9.40
CA VAL A 266 -29.31 -24.54 -8.74
C VAL A 266 -27.97 -24.29 -9.39
N ILE A 267 -27.75 -23.07 -9.90
CA ILE A 267 -26.49 -22.66 -10.52
C ILE A 267 -25.94 -21.45 -9.78
N TYR A 268 -24.66 -21.49 -9.42
CA TYR A 268 -23.91 -20.38 -8.84
C TYR A 268 -22.71 -20.09 -9.73
N ALA A 269 -22.59 -18.86 -10.23
CA ALA A 269 -21.58 -18.52 -11.24
C ALA A 269 -20.86 -17.21 -10.93
N ASP A 270 -19.53 -17.22 -11.08
CA ASP A 270 -18.68 -16.03 -11.02
C ASP A 270 -17.90 -15.82 -12.34
N PRO A 271 -18.56 -15.33 -13.41
CA PRO A 271 -17.92 -15.22 -14.71
C PRO A 271 -16.70 -14.30 -14.70
N PRO A 272 -15.64 -14.65 -15.44
CA PRO A 272 -14.43 -13.84 -15.49
C PRO A 272 -14.63 -12.67 -16.48
N TRP A 273 -15.41 -11.68 -16.06
CA TRP A 273 -15.81 -10.54 -16.88
C TRP A 273 -14.61 -9.79 -17.50
N LYS A 274 -14.63 -9.61 -18.82
CA LYS A 274 -13.72 -8.69 -19.52
C LYS A 274 -14.26 -7.27 -19.48
N PHE A 275 -13.45 -6.34 -18.98
CA PHE A 275 -13.82 -4.92 -18.88
C PHE A 275 -13.32 -4.14 -20.10
N GLY A 276 -14.15 -3.23 -20.62
CA GLY A 276 -13.69 -2.23 -21.58
C GLY A 276 -12.70 -1.24 -20.93
N VAL A 277 -11.50 -1.10 -21.49
CA VAL A 277 -10.49 -0.12 -21.03
C VAL A 277 -10.35 1.03 -22.02
N HIS A 278 -10.30 2.27 -21.52
CA HIS A 278 -10.12 3.49 -22.34
C HIS A 278 -8.73 3.59 -23.01
N SER A 279 -7.75 2.82 -22.52
CA SER A 279 -6.40 2.74 -23.07
C SER A 279 -5.87 1.33 -22.85
N GLU A 280 -5.45 0.67 -23.92
CA GLU A 280 -4.92 -0.70 -23.83
C GLU A 280 -3.59 -0.76 -23.08
N VAL A 281 -2.76 0.28 -23.20
CA VAL A 281 -1.39 0.31 -22.68
C VAL A 281 -1.34 0.79 -21.22
N THR A 282 -2.12 1.82 -20.86
CA THR A 282 -2.10 2.43 -19.52
C THR A 282 -3.34 2.11 -18.68
N GLY A 283 -4.48 1.80 -19.32
CA GLY A 283 -5.75 1.52 -18.63
C GLY A 283 -5.84 0.10 -18.07
N ARG A 284 -5.06 -0.84 -18.61
CA ARG A 284 -5.08 -2.24 -18.16
C ARG A 284 -4.38 -2.48 -16.83
N GLU A 285 -3.60 -1.54 -16.27
CA GLU A 285 -2.84 -1.77 -15.01
C GLU A 285 -3.72 -2.21 -13.82
N LYS A 286 -4.98 -1.79 -13.79
CA LYS A 286 -5.95 -2.16 -12.74
C LYS A 286 -7.03 -3.15 -13.23
N SER A 287 -6.91 -3.64 -14.47
CA SER A 287 -7.89 -4.55 -15.07
C SER A 287 -7.79 -5.95 -14.45
N ALA A 288 -8.94 -6.61 -14.30
CA ALA A 288 -9.05 -8.00 -13.85
C ALA A 288 -8.23 -8.96 -14.73
N GLU A 289 -8.11 -8.63 -16.02
CA GLU A 289 -7.27 -9.35 -16.99
C GLU A 289 -5.84 -9.59 -16.49
N ASN A 290 -5.27 -8.70 -15.68
CA ASN A 290 -3.89 -8.90 -15.21
C ASN A 290 -3.71 -10.08 -14.25
N HIS A 291 -4.79 -10.69 -13.75
CA HIS A 291 -4.75 -11.72 -12.72
C HIS A 291 -5.28 -13.09 -13.18
N TYR A 292 -6.19 -13.13 -14.16
CA TYR A 292 -6.75 -14.37 -14.70
C TYR A 292 -7.28 -14.13 -16.13
N PRO A 293 -7.35 -15.18 -16.98
CA PRO A 293 -8.01 -15.07 -18.28
C PRO A 293 -9.47 -14.62 -18.11
N THR A 294 -9.86 -13.59 -18.85
CA THR A 294 -11.24 -13.09 -18.89
C THR A 294 -11.94 -13.55 -20.16
N MET A 295 -13.27 -13.60 -20.11
CA MET A 295 -14.12 -13.94 -21.27
C MET A 295 -14.93 -12.72 -21.71
N ASP A 296 -15.10 -12.59 -23.03
CA ASP A 296 -16.04 -11.64 -23.60
C ASP A 296 -17.49 -12.03 -23.25
N THR A 297 -18.38 -11.05 -23.11
CA THR A 297 -19.78 -11.30 -22.72
C THR A 297 -20.48 -12.29 -23.65
N ASP A 298 -20.24 -12.19 -24.96
CA ASP A 298 -20.82 -13.10 -25.95
C ASP A 298 -20.32 -14.54 -25.78
N GLU A 299 -19.06 -14.73 -25.37
CA GLU A 299 -18.52 -16.06 -25.06
C GLU A 299 -19.16 -16.67 -23.83
N ILE A 300 -19.43 -15.85 -22.80
CA ILE A 300 -20.14 -16.26 -21.58
C ILE A 300 -21.60 -16.62 -21.92
N CYS A 301 -22.28 -15.80 -22.74
CA CYS A 301 -23.64 -16.09 -23.21
C CYS A 301 -23.73 -17.44 -23.93
N ALA A 302 -22.78 -17.73 -24.82
CA ALA A 302 -22.74 -18.98 -25.59
C ALA A 302 -22.29 -20.21 -24.77
N LEU A 303 -21.85 -20.03 -23.52
CA LEU A 303 -21.22 -21.09 -22.74
C LEU A 303 -22.16 -22.26 -22.45
N PHE A 304 -23.42 -22.00 -22.10
CA PHE A 304 -24.39 -23.06 -21.78
C PHE A 304 -24.58 -24.04 -22.93
N GLU A 305 -24.67 -23.55 -24.17
CA GLU A 305 -24.79 -24.40 -25.35
C GLU A 305 -23.54 -25.28 -25.54
N LYS A 306 -22.35 -24.72 -25.28
CA LYS A 306 -21.08 -25.43 -25.44
C LYS A 306 -20.87 -26.56 -24.43
N ILE A 307 -21.43 -26.45 -23.22
CA ILE A 307 -21.21 -27.42 -22.14
C ILE A 307 -22.40 -28.37 -21.91
N GLY A 308 -23.34 -28.43 -22.87
CA GLY A 308 -24.46 -29.38 -22.85
C GLY A 308 -25.74 -28.89 -22.16
N ASN A 309 -25.89 -27.56 -22.00
CA ASN A 309 -27.04 -26.89 -21.39
C ASN A 309 -27.40 -27.46 -20.00
N PRO A 310 -26.53 -27.25 -18.99
CA PRO A 310 -26.50 -28.01 -17.74
C PRO A 310 -27.54 -27.49 -16.73
N VAL A 311 -28.77 -27.25 -17.16
CA VAL A 311 -29.77 -26.56 -16.36
C VAL A 311 -31.12 -27.26 -16.47
N SER A 312 -31.78 -27.47 -15.33
CA SER A 312 -33.07 -28.16 -15.22
C SER A 312 -34.24 -27.24 -15.61
N LYS A 313 -35.35 -27.80 -16.11
CA LYS A 313 -36.52 -27.02 -16.59
C LYS A 313 -36.90 -25.88 -15.62
N ASP A 314 -37.03 -26.24 -14.34
CA ASP A 314 -37.23 -25.30 -13.25
C ASP A 314 -35.90 -25.15 -12.50
N ALA A 315 -35.35 -23.93 -12.49
CA ALA A 315 -34.03 -23.66 -11.94
C ALA A 315 -33.87 -22.23 -11.41
N VAL A 316 -32.93 -22.05 -10.49
CA VAL A 316 -32.48 -20.76 -9.97
C VAL A 316 -31.00 -20.53 -10.32
N LEU A 317 -30.69 -19.31 -10.71
CA LEU A 317 -29.34 -18.85 -11.02
C LEU A 317 -28.93 -17.76 -10.02
N PHE A 318 -27.74 -17.91 -9.45
CA PHE A 318 -27.04 -16.92 -8.66
C PHE A 318 -25.79 -16.47 -9.42
N LEU A 319 -25.82 -15.27 -10.00
CA LEU A 319 -24.80 -14.77 -10.93
C LEU A 319 -24.08 -13.54 -10.37
N TRP A 320 -22.78 -13.64 -10.13
CA TRP A 320 -21.99 -12.50 -9.70
C TRP A 320 -21.81 -11.48 -10.83
N ALA A 321 -21.99 -10.20 -10.48
CA ALA A 321 -21.71 -9.07 -11.34
C ALA A 321 -20.97 -7.99 -10.55
N THR A 322 -20.00 -7.35 -11.21
CA THR A 322 -19.49 -6.07 -10.73
C THR A 322 -20.40 -4.94 -11.20
N ASN A 323 -20.36 -3.80 -10.51
CA ASN A 323 -21.20 -2.63 -10.82
C ASN A 323 -21.27 -2.26 -12.32
N PRO A 324 -20.14 -2.11 -13.04
CA PRO A 324 -20.20 -1.76 -14.47
C PRO A 324 -20.62 -2.93 -15.37
N MET A 325 -20.58 -4.17 -14.89
CA MET A 325 -20.94 -5.37 -15.65
C MET A 325 -22.40 -5.79 -15.44
N LEU A 326 -23.20 -5.01 -14.70
CA LEU A 326 -24.61 -5.28 -14.48
C LEU A 326 -25.40 -5.45 -15.79
N PRO A 327 -25.25 -4.60 -16.82
CA PRO A 327 -25.96 -4.80 -18.10
C PRO A 327 -25.61 -6.13 -18.78
N GLN A 328 -24.33 -6.48 -18.80
CA GLN A 328 -23.83 -7.72 -19.40
C GLN A 328 -24.27 -8.94 -18.60
N ALA A 329 -24.31 -8.86 -17.27
CA ALA A 329 -24.81 -9.93 -16.43
C ALA A 329 -26.31 -10.21 -16.71
N LEU A 330 -27.12 -9.16 -16.89
CA LEU A 330 -28.52 -9.33 -17.30
C LEU A 330 -28.65 -9.96 -18.70
N GLN A 331 -27.78 -9.60 -19.64
CA GLN A 331 -27.70 -10.23 -20.97
C GLN A 331 -27.35 -11.73 -20.86
N VAL A 332 -26.39 -12.08 -20.00
CA VAL A 332 -26.01 -13.48 -19.74
C VAL A 332 -27.17 -14.26 -19.12
N MET A 333 -27.87 -13.70 -18.13
CA MET A 333 -29.06 -14.35 -17.55
C MET A 333 -30.10 -14.66 -18.62
N GLN A 334 -30.40 -13.68 -19.48
CA GLN A 334 -31.36 -13.87 -20.57
C GLN A 334 -30.90 -14.95 -21.56
N ALA A 335 -29.63 -14.94 -21.98
CA ALA A 335 -29.07 -15.93 -22.89
C ALA A 335 -29.12 -17.35 -22.31
N TRP A 336 -28.92 -17.50 -21.01
CA TRP A 336 -29.03 -18.78 -20.29
C TRP A 336 -30.47 -19.18 -19.96
N GLY A 337 -31.46 -18.37 -20.37
CA GLY A 337 -32.88 -18.65 -20.18
C GLY A 337 -33.43 -18.32 -18.79
N PHE A 338 -32.76 -17.44 -18.04
CA PHE A 338 -33.20 -16.95 -16.73
C PHE A 338 -33.78 -15.55 -16.82
N THR A 339 -34.88 -15.34 -16.09
CA THR A 339 -35.44 -14.00 -15.86
C THR A 339 -34.91 -13.47 -14.53
N TYR A 340 -34.36 -12.26 -14.53
CA TYR A 340 -33.92 -11.58 -13.30
C TYR A 340 -35.10 -11.35 -12.34
N VAL A 341 -34.90 -11.59 -11.04
CA VAL A 341 -35.92 -11.38 -10.01
C VAL A 341 -35.46 -10.54 -8.83
N HIS A 342 -34.21 -10.70 -8.39
CA HIS A 342 -33.70 -10.04 -7.18
C HIS A 342 -32.16 -10.03 -7.19
N HIS A 343 -31.51 -9.38 -6.23
CA HIS A 343 -30.08 -9.54 -5.99
C HIS A 343 -29.71 -9.39 -4.51
N TRP A 344 -28.55 -9.92 -4.14
CA TRP A 344 -27.88 -9.63 -2.87
C TRP A 344 -26.62 -8.82 -3.12
N ILE A 345 -26.15 -8.11 -2.10
CA ILE A 345 -25.04 -7.18 -2.16
C ILE A 345 -23.95 -7.64 -1.20
N TRP A 346 -22.73 -7.73 -1.70
CA TRP A 346 -21.54 -7.84 -0.86
C TRP A 346 -20.91 -6.46 -0.66
N ASP A 347 -20.96 -5.92 0.56
CA ASP A 347 -20.19 -4.73 0.95
C ASP A 347 -18.77 -5.12 1.38
N LYS A 348 -17.79 -4.73 0.57
CA LYS A 348 -16.37 -5.04 0.76
C LYS A 348 -15.71 -4.20 1.85
N GLN A 349 -16.43 -3.26 2.45
CA GLN A 349 -15.99 -2.27 3.47
C GLN A 349 -14.94 -1.25 2.99
N VAL A 350 -14.12 -1.60 1.99
CA VAL A 350 -13.07 -0.75 1.43
C VAL A 350 -13.43 -0.38 -0.01
N ALA A 351 -13.64 0.92 -0.25
CA ALA A 351 -13.97 1.41 -1.57
C ALA A 351 -12.81 1.25 -2.55
N GLY A 352 -13.09 0.60 -3.69
CA GLY A 352 -12.16 0.42 -4.79
C GLY A 352 -12.02 1.67 -5.66
N THR A 353 -11.66 1.42 -6.91
CA THR A 353 -11.68 2.41 -7.99
C THR A 353 -13.10 2.64 -8.49
N GLY A 354 -13.28 3.66 -9.32
CA GLY A 354 -14.49 3.87 -10.11
C GLY A 354 -14.57 5.33 -10.56
N TYR A 355 -15.22 5.55 -11.69
CA TYR A 355 -15.25 6.87 -12.36
C TYR A 355 -16.36 7.77 -11.80
N TRP A 356 -17.58 7.24 -11.70
CA TRP A 356 -18.76 7.97 -11.21
C TRP A 356 -19.00 7.78 -9.70
N GLY A 357 -18.56 6.65 -9.16
CA GLY A 357 -18.56 6.33 -7.74
C GLY A 357 -17.45 5.32 -7.44
N ARG A 358 -16.93 5.30 -6.22
CA ARG A 358 -15.92 4.31 -5.83
C ARG A 358 -16.59 2.99 -5.47
N ASP A 359 -16.27 1.93 -6.21
CA ASP A 359 -16.92 0.63 -6.06
C ASP A 359 -16.57 -0.01 -4.72
N ARG A 360 -17.49 0.05 -3.76
CA ARG A 360 -17.37 -0.61 -2.45
C ARG A 360 -18.09 -1.95 -2.39
N HIS A 361 -18.93 -2.27 -3.36
CA HIS A 361 -19.74 -3.48 -3.34
C HIS A 361 -19.66 -4.28 -4.64
N GLU A 362 -20.18 -5.51 -4.59
CA GLU A 362 -20.48 -6.39 -5.72
C GLU A 362 -21.92 -6.91 -5.60
N LEU A 363 -22.50 -7.31 -6.73
CA LEU A 363 -23.87 -7.78 -6.84
C LEU A 363 -23.88 -9.29 -7.08
N LEU A 364 -24.73 -10.01 -6.36
CA LEU A 364 -25.10 -11.39 -6.68
C LEU A 364 -26.54 -11.39 -7.19
N LEU A 365 -26.69 -11.41 -8.51
CA LEU A 365 -27.99 -11.40 -9.16
C LEU A 365 -28.67 -12.76 -8.99
N ILE A 366 -29.99 -12.74 -8.82
CA ILE A 366 -30.83 -13.93 -8.68
C ILE A 366 -31.79 -13.97 -9.86
N GLY A 367 -31.73 -15.06 -10.62
CA GLY A 367 -32.59 -15.34 -11.76
C GLY A 367 -33.40 -16.61 -11.55
N ARG A 368 -34.60 -16.65 -12.11
CA ARG A 368 -35.43 -17.85 -12.14
C ARG A 368 -35.67 -18.32 -13.57
N ARG A 369 -35.81 -19.62 -13.73
CA ARG A 369 -36.29 -20.28 -14.94
C ARG A 369 -37.41 -21.24 -14.58
N GLY A 370 -38.48 -21.22 -15.36
CA GLY A 370 -39.66 -22.04 -15.08
C GLY A 370 -40.37 -21.61 -13.80
N ASP A 371 -40.94 -22.60 -13.10
CA ASP A 371 -41.71 -22.41 -11.88
C ASP A 371 -40.90 -22.88 -10.66
N VAL A 372 -40.21 -21.94 -10.03
CA VAL A 372 -39.38 -22.18 -8.84
C VAL A 372 -39.96 -21.39 -7.68
N ALA A 373 -40.26 -22.09 -6.59
CA ALA A 373 -40.73 -21.46 -5.36
C ALA A 373 -39.63 -20.58 -4.76
N ALA A 374 -40.02 -19.38 -4.31
CA ALA A 374 -39.15 -18.54 -3.51
C ALA A 374 -38.86 -19.21 -2.14
N PRO A 375 -37.75 -18.87 -1.47
CA PRO A 375 -37.47 -19.36 -0.13
C PRO A 375 -38.62 -19.04 0.84
N LEU A 376 -38.79 -19.86 1.88
CA LEU A 376 -39.81 -19.67 2.92
C LEU A 376 -39.69 -18.28 3.55
N MET A 377 -40.82 -17.56 3.70
CA MET A 377 -40.80 -16.22 4.31
C MET A 377 -40.18 -16.27 5.71
N GLY A 378 -39.22 -15.38 5.96
CA GLY A 378 -38.48 -15.27 7.21
C GLY A 378 -37.17 -16.05 7.26
N THR A 379 -36.88 -16.90 6.28
CA THR A 379 -35.56 -17.56 6.18
C THR A 379 -34.58 -16.78 5.30
N GLN A 380 -35.04 -15.74 4.60
CA GLN A 380 -34.20 -14.94 3.72
C GLN A 380 -33.13 -14.16 4.51
N PRO A 381 -31.87 -14.11 4.02
CA PRO A 381 -30.88 -13.21 4.59
C PRO A 381 -31.24 -11.75 4.29
N GLU A 382 -30.69 -10.83 5.08
CA GLU A 382 -30.66 -9.42 4.69
C GLU A 382 -29.92 -9.28 3.35
N THR A 383 -30.39 -8.35 2.51
CA THR A 383 -29.91 -8.23 1.13
C THR A 383 -28.50 -7.64 1.03
N VAL A 384 -27.92 -7.18 2.15
CA VAL A 384 -26.57 -6.61 2.23
C VAL A 384 -25.76 -7.41 3.25
N TYR A 385 -24.65 -7.97 2.81
CA TYR A 385 -23.69 -8.66 3.67
C TYR A 385 -22.34 -7.94 3.68
N CYS A 386 -21.82 -7.65 4.87
CA CYS A 386 -20.61 -6.86 5.07
C CYS A 386 -19.42 -7.74 5.44
N GLU A 387 -18.47 -7.92 4.53
CA GLU A 387 -17.22 -8.65 4.80
C GLU A 387 -16.06 -8.02 4.03
N LYS A 388 -14.91 -7.84 4.70
CA LYS A 388 -13.73 -7.27 4.06
C LYS A 388 -13.13 -8.26 3.07
N LYS A 389 -12.89 -7.80 1.83
CA LYS A 389 -12.22 -8.60 0.79
C LYS A 389 -10.87 -9.16 1.26
N THR A 390 -10.58 -10.40 0.85
CA THR A 390 -9.33 -11.11 1.15
C THR A 390 -8.43 -11.18 -0.10
N ARG A 391 -8.12 -12.40 -0.61
CA ARG A 391 -7.34 -12.60 -1.84
C ARG A 391 -8.12 -12.08 -3.06
N HIS A 392 -7.40 -11.76 -4.15
CA HIS A 392 -8.00 -11.17 -5.35
C HIS A 392 -9.14 -12.04 -5.91
N SER A 393 -10.33 -11.44 -6.05
CA SER A 393 -11.55 -12.04 -6.61
C SER A 393 -12.18 -13.19 -5.81
N ALA A 394 -11.70 -13.51 -4.61
CA ALA A 394 -12.35 -14.50 -3.75
C ALA A 394 -13.68 -13.94 -3.19
N LYS A 395 -14.77 -14.65 -3.46
CA LYS A 395 -16.12 -14.30 -2.96
C LYS A 395 -16.33 -14.84 -1.54
N PRO A 396 -17.09 -14.15 -0.67
CA PRO A 396 -17.38 -14.64 0.67
C PRO A 396 -18.10 -15.98 0.65
N ALA A 397 -17.68 -16.91 1.52
CA ALA A 397 -18.33 -18.21 1.67
C ALA A 397 -19.81 -18.08 2.08
N TYR A 398 -20.14 -17.01 2.81
CA TYR A 398 -21.49 -16.67 3.26
C TYR A 398 -22.59 -16.86 2.20
N PHE A 399 -22.33 -16.44 0.96
CA PHE A 399 -23.32 -16.50 -0.12
C PHE A 399 -23.61 -17.95 -0.55
N ALA A 400 -22.56 -18.76 -0.73
CA ALA A 400 -22.72 -20.18 -1.02
C ALA A 400 -23.43 -20.91 0.14
N GLU A 401 -23.08 -20.58 1.39
CA GLU A 401 -23.73 -21.14 2.58
C GLU A 401 -25.22 -20.78 2.67
N GLN A 402 -25.64 -19.58 2.22
CA GLN A 402 -27.07 -19.26 2.17
C GLN A 402 -27.79 -20.09 1.10
N ILE A 403 -27.17 -20.29 -0.06
CA ILE A 403 -27.72 -21.13 -1.13
C ILE A 403 -27.86 -22.58 -0.64
N GLU A 404 -26.87 -23.11 0.07
CA GLU A 404 -26.92 -24.43 0.69
C GLU A 404 -28.07 -24.57 1.68
N LYS A 405 -28.32 -23.57 2.52
CA LYS A 405 -29.45 -23.59 3.47
C LYS A 405 -30.81 -23.61 2.78
N PHE A 406 -30.93 -22.95 1.62
CA PHE A 406 -32.17 -22.96 0.85
C PHE A 406 -32.38 -24.25 0.09
N TYR A 407 -31.29 -24.91 -0.32
CA TYR A 407 -31.32 -26.03 -1.24
C TYR A 407 -30.44 -27.20 -0.77
N PRO A 408 -30.58 -27.72 0.47
CA PRO A 408 -29.58 -28.61 1.08
C PRO A 408 -29.32 -29.88 0.26
N GLU A 409 -30.37 -30.59 -0.13
CA GLU A 409 -30.28 -31.89 -0.84
C GLU A 409 -30.41 -31.76 -2.36
N ILE A 410 -30.54 -30.54 -2.85
CA ILE A 410 -30.75 -30.27 -4.27
C ILE A 410 -29.39 -30.23 -4.98
N PRO A 411 -29.23 -30.86 -6.16
CA PRO A 411 -28.00 -30.77 -6.94
C PRO A 411 -27.66 -29.33 -7.33
N LYS A 412 -26.39 -28.95 -7.22
CA LYS A 412 -25.91 -27.59 -7.45
C LYS A 412 -24.65 -27.60 -8.29
N LEU A 413 -24.54 -26.64 -9.19
CA LEU A 413 -23.37 -26.41 -10.02
C LEU A 413 -22.71 -25.07 -9.66
N GLU A 414 -21.43 -25.09 -9.33
CA GLU A 414 -20.59 -23.90 -9.23
C GLU A 414 -19.77 -23.73 -10.52
N MET A 415 -20.02 -22.64 -11.24
CA MET A 415 -19.33 -22.30 -12.50
C MET A 415 -18.23 -21.27 -12.28
N PHE A 416 -17.14 -21.43 -13.03
CA PHE A 416 -15.89 -20.68 -12.89
C PHE A 416 -15.24 -20.90 -11.52
N CYS A 417 -15.45 -22.10 -10.97
CA CYS A 417 -14.94 -22.49 -9.67
C CYS A 417 -13.41 -22.56 -9.67
N ARG A 418 -12.79 -22.05 -8.60
CA ARG A 418 -11.35 -22.19 -8.33
C ARG A 418 -11.06 -23.20 -7.23
N GLU A 419 -11.89 -23.22 -6.20
CA GLU A 419 -11.77 -24.11 -5.05
C GLU A 419 -13.10 -24.86 -4.87
N PRO A 420 -13.19 -26.14 -5.26
CA PRO A 420 -14.43 -26.92 -5.18
C PRO A 420 -14.99 -26.97 -3.74
N ARG A 421 -16.32 -26.89 -3.61
CA ARG A 421 -17.03 -27.04 -2.34
C ARG A 421 -17.62 -28.43 -2.21
N ALA A 422 -17.60 -28.98 -1.01
CA ALA A 422 -18.25 -30.26 -0.73
C ALA A 422 -19.76 -30.16 -1.01
N GLY A 423 -20.32 -31.12 -1.75
CA GLY A 423 -21.74 -31.16 -2.09
C GLY A 423 -22.15 -30.29 -3.29
N TRP A 424 -21.18 -29.70 -4.00
CA TRP A 424 -21.38 -28.99 -5.26
C TRP A 424 -20.60 -29.67 -6.37
N ASP A 425 -21.22 -29.78 -7.55
CA ASP A 425 -20.46 -30.07 -8.76
C ASP A 425 -19.78 -28.79 -9.23
N ALA A 426 -18.54 -28.89 -9.68
CA ALA A 426 -17.71 -27.75 -10.05
C ALA A 426 -17.36 -27.78 -11.53
N TRP A 427 -17.46 -26.63 -12.18
CA TRP A 427 -16.98 -26.41 -13.54
C TRP A 427 -16.07 -25.18 -13.57
N GLY A 428 -14.84 -25.33 -14.06
CA GLY A 428 -13.89 -24.23 -14.15
C GLY A 428 -12.50 -24.70 -14.56
N TYR A 429 -11.75 -23.78 -15.17
CA TYR A 429 -10.39 -24.01 -15.65
C TYR A 429 -9.36 -24.34 -14.56
N GLU A 430 -9.64 -23.95 -13.31
CA GLU A 430 -8.78 -24.22 -12.15
C GLU A 430 -9.32 -25.34 -11.24
N ALA A 431 -10.51 -25.89 -11.54
CA ALA A 431 -11.19 -26.86 -10.68
C ALA A 431 -10.55 -28.26 -10.69
N GLY A 432 -9.68 -28.58 -11.65
CA GLY A 432 -9.07 -29.90 -11.85
C GLY A 432 -7.95 -30.31 -10.87
N GLY A 433 -7.68 -29.51 -9.83
CA GLY A 433 -6.60 -29.80 -8.87
C GLY A 433 -6.94 -30.79 -7.76
N ALA A 434 -8.20 -31.21 -7.61
CA ALA A 434 -8.63 -32.04 -6.48
C ALA A 434 -9.61 -33.14 -6.91
N SER A 435 -9.08 -34.20 -7.54
CA SER A 435 -9.73 -35.51 -7.55
C SER A 435 -8.72 -36.62 -7.76
N CYS A 436 -8.17 -37.13 -6.65
CA CYS A 436 -7.75 -38.51 -6.42
C CYS A 436 -7.86 -38.77 -4.91
#